data_AF-A0A349DLX2-F1
#
_entry.id   AF-A0A349DLX2-F1
#
_cell.length_a   1.000
_cell.length_b   1.000
_cell.length_c   1.000
_cell.angle_alpha   90.00
_cell.angle_beta   90.00
_cell.angle_gamma   90.00
#
_symmetry.space_group_name_H-M   'P 1'
#
loop_
_entity.id
_entity.type
_entity.pdbx_description
1 polymer ?
#
loop_
_entity_poly.entity_id
_entity_poly.type
_entity_poly.pdbx_seq_one_letter_code
_entity_poly.pdbx_strand_id
1 'polypeptide(L)'
;MTIVNKIKHIHIPLYMALIVGLLTTSCKKKEEVTIAPPSINDKIFFSQLKQASDELAKGDIWRGYNFDKMPMYFVHRDAEGTPTQGYLVNPVEPVLGATKVNDTESKGLDVYRYDLAMGQADEQLKAGNGLFDFYYPIGDTDYYLQAYTDEQVGDNWAITVAVHECFHVFQRAGTWTTNSGAVVDRDNYPITQELLSYQLLLLKIAEKMPQETDKAQLRTYLEMYVALREQEMKLDPSRGQLVKFMANNQEEREGSAQYVEYLVSARILSGYTTQRPSFTNINLAQLFFQPQVKQAFSFNIWYGTGAAALYMLASQGVDIETQVQTDKNVYEVAAAYLNMAETQKSTVLEQAKVEFDWASIQKEASRLWALQ
;
A
#
# COMPACT_ATOMS: atom_id res chain seq x y z
N MET A 1 -28.73 52.22 22.12
CA MET A 1 -27.97 53.39 22.63
C MET A 1 -26.86 53.66 21.64
N THR A 2 -27.04 54.70 20.84
CA THR A 2 -26.17 55.13 19.75
C THR A 2 -25.01 55.94 20.33
N ILE A 3 -23.76 55.61 19.99
CA ILE A 3 -22.66 56.58 20.09
C ILE A 3 -21.89 56.57 18.79
N VAL A 4 -22.12 57.65 18.06
CA VAL A 4 -21.42 58.15 16.88
C VAL A 4 -20.05 58.67 17.32
N ASN A 5 -18.98 58.38 16.56
CA ASN A 5 -17.80 59.25 16.57
C ASN A 5 -17.39 59.62 15.14
N LYS A 6 -17.63 60.91 14.84
CA LYS A 6 -17.13 61.67 13.70
C LYS A 6 -15.64 61.94 13.89
N ILE A 7 -14.83 61.71 12.86
CA ILE A 7 -13.57 62.43 12.69
C ILE A 7 -13.49 63.00 11.27
N LYS A 8 -12.98 64.22 11.24
CA LYS A 8 -13.14 65.29 10.27
C LYS A 8 -12.39 65.05 8.95
N HIS A 9 -13.02 65.52 7.88
CA HIS A 9 -12.38 65.81 6.59
C HIS A 9 -11.26 66.84 6.75
N ILE A 10 -10.10 66.55 6.19
CA ILE A 10 -9.07 67.53 5.84
C ILE A 10 -8.85 67.42 4.34
N HIS A 11 -9.22 68.48 3.62
CA HIS A 11 -8.87 68.72 2.22
C HIS A 11 -7.41 69.19 2.15
N ILE A 12 -6.60 68.54 1.32
CA ILE A 12 -5.30 69.05 0.86
C ILE A 12 -5.25 68.86 -0.66
N PRO A 13 -4.84 69.89 -1.43
CA PRO A 13 -5.14 70.01 -2.85
C PRO A 13 -4.30 69.11 -3.76
N LEU A 14 -4.95 68.78 -4.87
CA LEU A 14 -4.48 68.12 -6.07
C LEU A 14 -3.31 68.89 -6.71
N TYR A 15 -2.13 68.28 -6.79
CA TYR A 15 -1.08 68.65 -7.76
C TYR A 15 -0.75 67.41 -8.59
N MET A 16 -1.31 67.35 -9.80
CA MET A 16 -0.85 66.46 -10.87
C MET A 16 0.48 67.01 -11.39
N ALA A 17 1.57 66.29 -11.14
CA ALA A 17 2.79 66.38 -11.93
C ALA A 17 2.91 65.10 -12.75
N LEU A 18 2.68 65.23 -14.05
CA LEU A 18 2.81 64.17 -15.04
C LEU A 18 4.32 63.94 -15.29
N ILE A 19 4.91 62.92 -14.68
CA ILE A 19 6.25 62.44 -15.04
C ILE A 19 6.06 61.26 -15.99
N VAL A 20 6.21 61.53 -17.29
CA VAL A 20 6.39 60.49 -18.31
C VAL A 20 7.82 59.99 -18.17
N GLY A 21 8.02 59.03 -17.27
CA GLY A 21 9.22 58.22 -17.22
C GLY A 21 9.11 57.11 -18.25
N LEU A 22 9.88 57.21 -19.34
CA LEU A 22 10.18 56.06 -20.20
C LEU A 22 10.90 55.00 -19.34
N LEU A 23 10.13 54.09 -18.75
CA LEU A 23 10.65 52.82 -18.26
C LEU A 23 10.93 51.97 -19.49
N THR A 24 12.15 52.04 -19.99
CA THR A 24 12.72 50.96 -20.79
C THR A 24 12.69 49.72 -19.92
N THR A 25 11.67 48.88 -20.07
CA THR A 25 11.67 47.51 -19.56
C THR A 25 12.86 46.83 -20.21
N SER A 26 13.98 46.82 -19.50
CA SER A 26 15.08 45.93 -19.79
C SER A 26 14.50 44.53 -19.71
N CYS A 27 14.24 43.93 -20.87
CA CYS A 27 14.01 42.50 -20.98
C CYS A 27 15.27 41.83 -20.42
N LYS A 28 15.27 41.56 -19.11
CA LYS A 28 16.17 40.55 -18.56
C LYS A 28 15.86 39.29 -19.34
N LYS A 29 16.83 38.89 -20.17
CA LYS A 29 16.85 37.61 -20.86
C LYS A 29 16.43 36.58 -19.81
N LYS A 30 15.28 35.94 -20.01
CA LYS A 30 14.80 34.86 -19.15
C LYS A 30 15.96 33.87 -19.14
N GLU A 31 16.71 33.77 -18.05
CA GLU A 31 17.69 32.70 -17.90
C GLU A 31 16.87 31.43 -18.09
N GLU A 32 17.14 30.71 -19.19
CA GLU A 32 16.65 29.35 -19.34
C GLU A 32 17.25 28.60 -18.15
N VAL A 33 16.41 28.36 -17.13
CA VAL A 33 16.76 27.48 -16.04
C VAL A 33 16.94 26.12 -16.69
N THR A 34 18.18 25.75 -16.96
CA THR A 34 18.52 24.43 -17.46
C THR A 34 18.20 23.44 -16.36
N ILE A 35 17.05 22.78 -16.49
CA ILE A 35 16.62 21.73 -15.57
C ILE A 35 17.63 20.58 -15.73
N ALA A 36 18.23 20.17 -14.62
CA ALA A 36 19.14 19.05 -14.61
C ALA A 36 18.39 17.77 -15.06
N PRO A 37 19.02 16.91 -15.89
CA PRO A 37 18.40 15.66 -16.28
C PRO A 37 18.17 14.75 -15.05
N PRO A 38 17.26 13.78 -15.13
CA PRO A 38 17.09 12.78 -14.08
C PRO A 38 18.40 12.03 -13.81
N SER A 39 18.63 11.71 -12.54
CA SER A 39 19.76 10.91 -12.09
C SER A 39 19.69 9.47 -12.61
N ILE A 40 20.74 8.69 -12.38
CA ILE A 40 20.75 7.26 -12.73
C ILE A 40 19.65 6.52 -11.95
N ASN A 41 19.46 6.82 -10.67
CA ASN A 41 18.46 6.14 -9.85
C ASN A 41 17.04 6.55 -10.21
N ASP A 42 16.79 7.81 -10.58
CA ASP A 42 15.48 8.19 -11.13
C ASP A 42 15.16 7.39 -12.40
N LYS A 43 16.14 7.20 -13.28
CA LYS A 43 15.98 6.41 -14.51
C LYS A 43 15.76 4.93 -14.23
N ILE A 44 16.36 4.39 -13.16
CA ILE A 44 16.09 3.02 -12.68
C ILE A 44 14.66 2.93 -12.15
N PHE A 45 14.24 3.89 -11.32
CA PHE A 45 12.89 3.92 -10.77
C PHE A 45 11.83 4.05 -11.86
N PHE A 46 12.03 4.92 -12.86
CA PHE A 46 11.16 5.01 -14.04
C PHE A 46 11.13 3.70 -14.84
N SER A 47 12.26 2.98 -14.93
CA SER A 47 12.28 1.67 -15.55
C SER A 47 11.45 0.65 -14.77
N GLN A 48 11.55 0.64 -13.44
CA GLN A 48 10.77 -0.23 -12.56
C GLN A 48 9.27 0.10 -12.67
N LEU A 49 8.90 1.38 -12.63
CA LEU A 49 7.52 1.86 -12.82
C LEU A 49 6.96 1.43 -14.17
N LYS A 50 7.74 1.56 -15.24
CA LYS A 50 7.34 1.13 -16.59
C LYS A 50 7.12 -0.37 -16.66
N GLN A 51 8.03 -1.16 -16.11
CA GLN A 51 7.89 -2.62 -16.07
C GLN A 51 6.68 -3.06 -15.26
N ALA A 52 6.43 -2.45 -14.09
CA ALA A 52 5.24 -2.72 -13.30
C ALA A 52 3.95 -2.35 -14.06
N SER A 53 3.94 -1.18 -14.71
CA SER A 53 2.83 -0.72 -15.55
C SER A 53 2.52 -1.70 -16.68
N ASP A 54 3.54 -2.13 -17.42
CA ASP A 54 3.41 -3.09 -18.53
C ASP A 54 2.93 -4.45 -18.05
N GLU A 55 3.40 -4.91 -16.89
CA GLU A 55 3.02 -6.18 -16.32
C GLU A 55 1.55 -6.18 -15.86
N LEU A 56 1.14 -5.15 -15.13
CA LEU A 56 -0.23 -5.02 -14.63
C LEU A 56 -1.24 -4.76 -15.75
N ALA A 57 -0.86 -4.05 -16.81
CA ALA A 57 -1.70 -3.82 -17.99
C ALA A 57 -2.10 -5.11 -18.74
N LYS A 58 -1.38 -6.23 -18.53
CA LYS A 58 -1.77 -7.55 -19.07
C LYS A 58 -3.07 -8.07 -18.43
N GLY A 59 -3.38 -7.62 -17.22
CA GLY A 59 -4.63 -7.97 -16.51
C GLY A 59 -4.72 -9.42 -16.03
N ASP A 60 -3.59 -10.13 -15.90
CA ASP A 60 -3.53 -11.51 -15.44
C ASP A 60 -3.16 -11.66 -13.94
N ILE A 61 -2.73 -10.55 -13.30
CA ILE A 61 -2.54 -10.46 -11.83
C ILE A 61 -3.80 -9.93 -11.17
N TRP A 62 -4.31 -8.78 -11.64
CA TRP A 62 -5.56 -8.18 -11.19
C TRP A 62 -6.19 -7.36 -12.31
N ARG A 63 -7.32 -7.80 -12.85
CA ARG A 63 -8.01 -7.11 -13.96
C ARG A 63 -8.53 -5.74 -13.55
N GLY A 64 -8.35 -4.78 -14.44
CA GLY A 64 -8.83 -3.41 -14.26
C GLY A 64 -7.96 -2.54 -13.37
N TYR A 65 -6.90 -3.08 -12.76
CA TYR A 65 -5.92 -2.28 -12.04
C TYR A 65 -5.03 -1.51 -13.04
N ASN A 66 -5.46 -0.30 -13.40
CA ASN A 66 -4.78 0.58 -14.37
C ASN A 66 -3.65 1.38 -13.70
N PHE A 67 -2.63 0.71 -13.17
CA PHE A 67 -1.47 1.36 -12.55
C PHE A 67 -0.77 2.33 -13.53
N ASP A 68 -0.73 1.96 -14.81
CA ASP A 68 -0.15 2.72 -15.92
C ASP A 68 -0.83 4.08 -16.19
N LYS A 69 -2.04 4.31 -15.65
CA LYS A 69 -2.81 5.55 -15.85
C LYS A 69 -2.99 6.36 -14.57
N MET A 70 -2.48 5.86 -13.45
CA MET A 70 -2.67 6.54 -12.16
C MET A 70 -1.84 7.82 -12.12
N PRO A 71 -2.44 8.98 -11.76
CA PRO A 71 -1.68 10.20 -11.52
C PRO A 71 -0.84 10.04 -10.26
N MET A 72 0.48 10.15 -10.40
CA MET A 72 1.43 10.01 -9.29
C MET A 72 2.39 11.20 -9.24
N TYR A 73 2.76 11.63 -8.04
CA TYR A 73 3.78 12.63 -7.79
C TYR A 73 4.85 12.04 -6.88
N PHE A 74 6.08 11.94 -7.38
CA PHE A 74 7.19 11.39 -6.63
C PHE A 74 8.19 12.48 -6.23
N VAL A 75 8.64 12.44 -4.97
CA VAL A 75 9.63 13.36 -4.40
C VAL A 75 10.92 12.59 -4.12
N HIS A 76 11.96 12.85 -4.90
CA HIS A 76 13.29 12.31 -4.63
C HIS A 76 13.94 13.08 -3.47
N ARG A 77 14.39 12.35 -2.45
CA ARG A 77 15.21 12.86 -1.34
C ARG A 77 16.65 12.41 -1.47
N ASP A 78 17.58 13.31 -1.14
CA ASP A 78 18.99 12.95 -0.97
C ASP A 78 19.23 12.14 0.32
N ALA A 79 20.49 11.80 0.59
CA ALA A 79 20.90 11.00 1.74
C ALA A 79 20.60 11.70 3.08
N GLU A 80 20.53 13.04 3.08
CA GLU A 80 20.18 13.85 4.23
C GLU A 80 18.65 14.00 4.42
N GLY A 81 17.85 13.44 3.51
CA GLY A 81 16.39 13.53 3.54
C GLY A 81 15.84 14.88 3.03
N THR A 82 16.67 15.64 2.31
CA THR A 82 16.27 16.89 1.66
C THR A 82 15.63 16.59 0.31
N PRO A 83 14.43 17.14 0.03
CA PRO A 83 13.83 16.95 -1.27
C PRO A 83 14.64 17.69 -2.34
N THR A 84 15.06 16.99 -3.38
CA THR A 84 15.91 17.54 -4.45
C THR A 84 15.19 17.60 -5.80
N GLN A 85 14.23 16.71 -6.03
CA GLN A 85 13.54 16.57 -7.30
C GLN A 85 12.07 16.13 -7.15
N GLY A 86 11.16 16.72 -7.93
CA GLY A 86 9.77 16.30 -8.04
C GLY A 86 9.42 15.80 -9.44
N TYR A 87 8.69 14.68 -9.53
CA TYR A 87 8.30 14.05 -10.80
C TYR A 87 6.81 13.72 -10.82
N LEU A 88 6.08 14.32 -11.77
CA LEU A 88 4.72 13.92 -12.11
C LEU A 88 4.78 12.75 -13.08
N VAL A 89 3.98 11.72 -12.83
CA VAL A 89 3.76 10.59 -13.73
C VAL A 89 2.28 10.53 -14.06
N ASN A 90 1.98 10.38 -15.36
CA ASN A 90 0.62 10.37 -15.91
C ASN A 90 -0.24 11.58 -15.48
N PRO A 91 0.23 12.82 -15.67
CA PRO A 91 -0.59 13.98 -15.34
C PRO A 91 -1.87 14.00 -16.18
N VAL A 92 -3.02 14.26 -15.53
CA VAL A 92 -4.33 14.29 -16.20
C VAL A 92 -4.49 15.55 -17.04
N GLU A 93 -3.84 16.65 -16.63
CA GLU A 93 -3.87 17.94 -17.32
C GLU A 93 -2.46 18.56 -17.37
N PRO A 94 -2.18 19.48 -18.32
CA PRO A 94 -0.92 20.21 -18.35
C PRO A 94 -0.69 21.02 -17.06
N VAL A 95 0.39 20.73 -16.34
CA VAL A 95 0.74 21.44 -15.11
C VAL A 95 1.71 22.60 -15.40
N LEU A 96 1.32 23.82 -15.02
CA LEU A 96 2.14 25.01 -15.24
C LEU A 96 3.47 24.91 -14.47
N GLY A 97 4.59 25.09 -15.18
CA GLY A 97 5.93 24.99 -14.60
C GLY A 97 6.48 23.56 -14.57
N ALA A 98 5.70 22.55 -14.99
CA ALA A 98 6.21 21.22 -15.23
C ALA A 98 6.92 21.16 -16.59
N THR A 99 8.02 20.42 -16.68
CA THR A 99 8.79 20.22 -17.91
C THR A 99 8.86 18.75 -18.25
N LYS A 100 8.47 18.36 -19.47
CA LYS A 100 8.46 16.96 -19.88
C LYS A 100 9.87 16.37 -19.84
N VAL A 101 10.02 15.24 -19.15
CA VAL A 101 11.21 14.40 -19.23
C VAL A 101 11.17 13.66 -20.57
N ASN A 102 12.27 13.67 -21.33
CA ASN A 102 12.26 13.03 -22.64
C ASN A 102 12.08 11.50 -22.50
N ASP A 103 11.54 10.89 -23.56
CA ASP A 103 11.13 9.49 -23.57
C ASP A 103 12.28 8.50 -23.28
N THR A 104 13.52 8.86 -23.64
CA THR A 104 14.70 8.00 -23.37
C THR A 104 14.99 7.92 -21.89
N GLU A 105 14.85 9.04 -21.19
CA GLU A 105 15.08 9.15 -19.76
C GLU A 105 13.89 8.63 -18.95
N SER A 106 12.65 8.88 -19.40
CA SER A 106 11.43 8.39 -18.76
C SER A 106 11.08 6.93 -19.08
N LYS A 107 11.86 6.26 -19.94
CA LYS A 107 11.59 4.89 -20.41
C LYS A 107 10.23 4.75 -21.12
N GLY A 108 9.79 5.81 -21.79
CA GLY A 108 8.51 5.87 -22.48
C GLY A 108 7.29 6.09 -21.56
N LEU A 109 7.50 6.38 -20.28
CA LEU A 109 6.45 6.89 -19.38
C LEU A 109 6.18 8.37 -19.68
N ASP A 110 4.95 8.82 -19.41
CA ASP A 110 4.60 10.24 -19.44
C ASP A 110 5.00 10.91 -18.12
N VAL A 111 6.26 11.38 -18.07
CA VAL A 111 6.89 11.96 -16.87
C VAL A 111 7.23 13.42 -17.09
N TYR A 112 6.93 14.25 -16.10
CA TYR A 112 7.30 15.66 -16.08
C TYR A 112 8.07 15.99 -14.81
N ARG A 113 9.16 16.72 -14.95
CA ARG A 113 9.84 17.36 -13.82
C ARG A 113 8.97 18.50 -13.30
N TYR A 114 8.68 18.50 -12.01
CA TYR A 114 7.86 19.50 -11.35
C TYR A 114 8.33 19.76 -9.92
N ASP A 115 9.22 20.74 -9.75
CA ASP A 115 9.85 21.04 -8.45
C ASP A 115 9.08 22.08 -7.62
N LEU A 116 8.12 22.78 -8.23
CA LEU A 116 7.41 23.90 -7.58
C LEU A 116 6.62 23.46 -6.33
N ALA A 117 6.06 22.25 -6.34
CA ALA A 117 5.27 21.71 -5.24
C ALA A 117 6.08 20.82 -4.28
N MET A 118 7.33 20.52 -4.61
CA MET A 118 8.11 19.47 -3.95
C MET A 118 8.31 19.73 -2.45
N GLY A 119 8.59 20.98 -2.06
CA GLY A 119 8.75 21.34 -0.65
C GLY A 119 7.48 21.13 0.18
N GLN A 120 6.33 21.53 -0.37
CA GLN A 120 5.03 21.35 0.31
C GLN A 120 4.62 19.87 0.36
N ALA A 121 4.89 19.12 -0.70
CA ALA A 121 4.67 17.68 -0.73
C ALA A 121 5.53 16.96 0.33
N ASP A 122 6.80 17.33 0.45
CA ASP A 122 7.71 16.78 1.45
C ASP A 122 7.26 17.09 2.90
N GLU A 123 6.78 18.31 3.15
CA GLU A 123 6.18 18.69 4.44
C GLU A 123 4.93 17.86 4.76
N GLN A 124 4.03 17.66 3.78
CA GLN A 124 2.84 16.82 3.96
C GLN A 124 3.22 15.38 4.30
N LEU A 125 4.19 14.80 3.58
CA LEU A 125 4.71 13.48 3.88
C LEU A 125 5.26 13.40 5.30
N LYS A 126 6.10 14.36 5.71
CA LYS A 126 6.70 14.40 7.06
C LYS A 126 5.67 14.59 8.18
N ALA A 127 4.54 15.26 7.90
CA ALA A 127 3.44 15.37 8.84
C ALA A 127 2.64 14.06 9.00
N GLY A 128 2.69 13.18 7.99
CA GLY A 128 2.05 11.86 7.99
C GLY A 128 3.02 10.73 8.35
N ASN A 129 3.08 9.70 7.50
CA ASN A 129 3.94 8.52 7.70
C ASN A 129 5.38 8.73 7.19
N GLY A 130 5.69 9.88 6.58
CA GLY A 130 6.99 10.21 6.01
C GLY A 130 7.26 9.67 4.61
N LEU A 131 6.41 8.82 4.07
CA LEU A 131 6.69 7.97 2.90
C LEU A 131 5.73 8.19 1.74
N PHE A 132 4.41 8.17 1.99
CA PHE A 132 3.40 8.34 0.96
C PHE A 132 2.12 9.02 1.49
N ASP A 133 1.34 9.56 0.56
CA ASP A 133 -0.02 10.05 0.76
C ASP A 133 -0.88 9.65 -0.44
N PHE A 134 -2.16 9.34 -0.20
CA PHE A 134 -3.09 8.94 -1.27
C PHE A 134 -3.67 10.12 -2.04
N TYR A 135 -3.67 11.31 -1.44
CA TYR A 135 -4.36 12.49 -1.99
C TYR A 135 -3.48 13.74 -1.85
N TYR A 136 -2.68 14.02 -2.87
CA TYR A 136 -1.94 15.25 -2.98
C TYR A 136 -2.45 16.13 -4.14
N PRO A 137 -3.04 17.30 -3.85
CA PRO A 137 -3.66 18.12 -4.88
C PRO A 137 -2.60 18.87 -5.70
N ILE A 138 -2.66 18.71 -7.02
CA ILE A 138 -1.91 19.54 -7.98
C ILE A 138 -2.90 20.02 -9.05
N GLY A 139 -3.23 21.31 -9.00
CA GLY A 139 -4.38 21.83 -9.74
C GLY A 139 -5.68 21.27 -9.17
N ASP A 140 -6.57 20.78 -10.05
CA ASP A 140 -7.86 20.19 -9.68
C ASP A 140 -7.81 18.64 -9.62
N THR A 141 -6.61 18.04 -9.65
CA THR A 141 -6.39 16.59 -9.62
C THR A 141 -5.64 16.17 -8.37
N ASP A 142 -6.12 15.10 -7.72
CA ASP A 142 -5.41 14.42 -6.64
C ASP A 142 -4.43 13.40 -7.21
N TYR A 143 -3.17 13.48 -6.77
CA TYR A 143 -2.09 12.56 -7.13
C TYR A 143 -1.77 11.65 -5.94
N TYR A 144 -1.44 10.39 -6.22
CA TYR A 144 -0.70 9.57 -5.26
C TYR A 144 0.68 10.19 -5.05
N LEU A 145 1.03 10.51 -3.81
CA LEU A 145 2.30 11.12 -3.44
C LEU A 145 3.20 10.10 -2.77
N GLN A 146 4.48 10.05 -3.18
CA GLN A 146 5.48 9.24 -2.48
C GLN A 146 6.86 9.89 -2.52
N ALA A 147 7.58 9.82 -1.39
CA ALA A 147 9.00 10.10 -1.36
C ALA A 147 9.82 8.82 -1.62
N TYR A 148 10.95 8.98 -2.29
CA TYR A 148 11.93 7.90 -2.46
C TYR A 148 13.37 8.41 -2.31
N THR A 149 14.30 7.50 -2.01
CA THR A 149 15.75 7.75 -1.98
C THR A 149 16.48 6.79 -2.92
N ASP A 150 17.75 7.10 -3.21
CA ASP A 150 18.65 6.21 -3.96
C ASP A 150 18.73 4.79 -3.35
N GLU A 151 18.79 4.68 -2.02
CA GLU A 151 18.81 3.40 -1.31
C GLU A 151 17.54 2.59 -1.58
N GLN A 152 16.38 3.24 -1.49
CA GLN A 152 15.07 2.63 -1.71
C GLN A 152 14.83 2.22 -3.17
N VAL A 153 15.50 2.86 -4.12
CA VAL A 153 15.50 2.41 -5.52
C VAL A 153 16.40 1.18 -5.66
N GLY A 154 17.57 1.20 -5.01
CA GLY A 154 18.57 0.12 -5.06
C GLY A 154 18.11 -1.20 -4.43
N ASP A 155 17.33 -1.15 -3.34
CA ASP A 155 16.73 -2.33 -2.71
C ASP A 155 15.33 -2.68 -3.26
N ASN A 156 14.86 -1.92 -4.24
CA ASN A 156 13.54 -1.99 -4.89
C ASN A 156 12.34 -1.64 -3.98
N TRP A 157 12.57 -1.11 -2.78
CA TRP A 157 11.51 -0.73 -1.86
C TRP A 157 10.58 0.33 -2.46
N ALA A 158 11.13 1.31 -3.18
CA ALA A 158 10.36 2.41 -3.76
C ALA A 158 9.27 1.90 -4.71
N ILE A 159 9.59 0.95 -5.59
CA ILE A 159 8.61 0.39 -6.53
C ILE A 159 7.63 -0.56 -5.84
N THR A 160 8.06 -1.37 -4.87
CA THR A 160 7.13 -2.26 -4.14
C THR A 160 6.07 -1.45 -3.41
N VAL A 161 6.46 -0.37 -2.73
CA VAL A 161 5.53 0.53 -2.03
C VAL A 161 4.62 1.25 -3.03
N ALA A 162 5.15 1.76 -4.13
CA ALA A 162 4.33 2.42 -5.14
C ALA A 162 3.24 1.47 -5.67
N VAL A 163 3.56 0.22 -5.98
CA VAL A 163 2.56 -0.76 -6.44
C VAL A 163 1.52 -1.05 -5.36
N HIS A 164 1.95 -1.29 -4.12
CA HIS A 164 1.07 -1.62 -2.99
C HIS A 164 0.11 -0.49 -2.66
N GLU A 165 0.63 0.73 -2.48
CA GLU A 165 -0.18 1.87 -2.05
C GLU A 165 -1.06 2.42 -3.18
N CYS A 166 -0.59 2.43 -4.43
CA CYS A 166 -1.45 2.71 -5.57
C CYS A 166 -2.57 1.67 -5.71
N PHE A 167 -2.37 0.42 -5.27
CA PHE A 167 -3.45 -0.55 -5.27
C PHE A 167 -4.55 -0.15 -4.29
N HIS A 168 -4.21 0.39 -3.12
CA HIS A 168 -5.21 0.97 -2.21
C HIS A 168 -5.97 2.17 -2.82
N VAL A 169 -5.35 2.97 -3.69
CA VAL A 169 -6.07 4.00 -4.46
C VAL A 169 -7.12 3.35 -5.36
N PHE A 170 -6.75 2.28 -6.07
CA PHE A 170 -7.68 1.51 -6.90
C PHE A 170 -8.83 0.91 -6.08
N GLN A 171 -8.54 0.34 -4.90
CA GLN A 171 -9.57 -0.17 -3.98
C GLN A 171 -10.57 0.93 -3.56
N ARG A 172 -10.10 2.17 -3.38
CA ARG A 172 -10.94 3.30 -2.93
C ARG A 172 -11.69 4.01 -4.04
N ALA A 173 -11.35 3.78 -5.32
CA ALA A 173 -11.90 4.49 -6.46
C ALA A 173 -13.40 4.19 -6.77
N GLY A 174 -14.13 3.59 -5.82
CA GLY A 174 -15.59 3.45 -5.86
C GLY A 174 -16.10 2.14 -6.45
N THR A 175 -15.22 1.21 -6.84
CA THR A 175 -15.62 -0.13 -7.33
C THR A 175 -15.71 -1.16 -6.21
N TRP A 176 -15.02 -0.96 -5.08
CA TRP A 176 -15.02 -1.93 -3.98
C TRP A 176 -16.13 -1.59 -2.98
N THR A 177 -16.98 -2.56 -2.71
CA THR A 177 -18.01 -2.42 -1.68
C THR A 177 -17.41 -2.84 -0.34
N THR A 178 -17.45 -1.95 0.65
CA THR A 178 -16.93 -2.27 1.98
C THR A 178 -17.80 -3.34 2.63
N ASN A 179 -17.18 -4.36 3.22
CA ASN A 179 -17.90 -5.39 3.96
C ASN A 179 -18.66 -4.77 5.15
N SER A 180 -19.92 -5.19 5.34
CA SER A 180 -20.74 -4.68 6.43
C SER A 180 -20.17 -5.07 7.79
N GLY A 181 -19.84 -4.07 8.61
CA GLY A 181 -19.31 -4.29 9.96
C GLY A 181 -17.79 -4.17 10.06
N ALA A 182 -17.09 -3.84 8.97
CA ALA A 182 -15.65 -3.57 9.01
C ALA A 182 -15.29 -2.58 10.13
N VAL A 183 -14.31 -2.96 10.96
CA VAL A 183 -13.84 -2.17 12.10
C VAL A 183 -12.31 -2.17 12.14
N VAL A 184 -11.72 -1.09 12.64
CA VAL A 184 -10.29 -0.98 12.90
C VAL A 184 -10.10 -0.63 14.37
N ASP A 185 -9.66 -1.61 15.16
CA ASP A 185 -9.35 -1.45 16.57
C ASP A 185 -8.13 -2.30 16.93
N ARG A 186 -6.97 -1.84 16.47
CA ARG A 186 -5.68 -2.53 16.66
C ARG A 186 -5.34 -2.66 18.14
N ASP A 187 -5.58 -1.60 18.90
CA ASP A 187 -5.22 -1.52 20.32
C ASP A 187 -5.99 -2.57 21.14
N ASN A 188 -7.26 -2.84 20.83
CA ASN A 188 -8.05 -3.85 21.53
C ASN A 188 -8.11 -5.21 20.84
N TYR A 189 -7.40 -5.42 19.71
CA TYR A 189 -7.36 -6.71 19.03
C TYR A 189 -6.92 -7.82 19.99
N PRO A 190 -7.68 -8.93 20.12
CA PRO A 190 -7.40 -9.92 21.15
C PRO A 190 -6.12 -10.69 20.85
N ILE A 191 -5.16 -10.60 21.75
CA ILE A 191 -3.98 -11.46 21.78
C ILE A 191 -4.18 -12.39 22.97
N THR A 192 -4.34 -13.68 22.71
CA THR A 192 -4.37 -14.73 23.74
C THR A 192 -3.45 -15.86 23.30
N GLN A 193 -2.94 -16.67 24.22
CA GLN A 193 -2.08 -17.80 23.85
C GLN A 193 -2.77 -18.76 22.86
N GLU A 194 -4.07 -18.99 23.04
CA GLU A 194 -4.83 -19.88 22.16
C GLU A 194 -4.98 -19.28 20.75
N LEU A 195 -5.40 -18.00 20.64
CA LEU A 195 -5.48 -17.31 19.35
C LEU A 195 -4.13 -17.24 18.64
N LEU A 196 -3.06 -16.91 19.37
CA LEU A 196 -1.69 -16.89 18.83
C LEU A 196 -1.29 -18.25 18.24
N SER A 197 -1.70 -19.36 18.86
CA SER A 197 -1.40 -20.69 18.34
C SER A 197 -2.02 -20.91 16.95
N TYR A 198 -3.30 -20.54 16.77
CA TYR A 198 -3.98 -20.65 15.49
C TYR A 198 -3.42 -19.67 14.44
N GLN A 199 -3.11 -18.44 14.84
CA GLN A 199 -2.50 -17.44 13.95
C GLN A 199 -1.10 -17.86 13.47
N LEU A 200 -0.30 -18.46 14.35
CA LEU A 200 1.01 -19.01 13.99
C LEU A 200 0.87 -20.20 13.03
N LEU A 201 -0.13 -21.05 13.23
CA LEU A 201 -0.42 -22.15 12.30
C LEU A 201 -0.84 -21.61 10.92
N LEU A 202 -1.66 -20.57 10.89
CA LEU A 202 -1.99 -19.87 9.65
C LEU A 202 -0.76 -19.24 8.99
N LEU A 203 0.13 -18.62 9.78
CA LEU A 203 1.40 -18.09 9.29
C LEU A 203 2.26 -19.18 8.63
N LYS A 204 2.30 -20.39 9.20
CA LYS A 204 3.03 -21.54 8.62
C LYS A 204 2.48 -22.00 7.29
N ILE A 205 1.16 -21.92 7.09
CA ILE A 205 0.55 -22.17 5.78
C ILE A 205 0.94 -21.06 4.80
N ALA A 206 0.86 -19.79 5.22
CA ALA A 206 1.23 -18.64 4.39
C ALA A 206 2.71 -18.66 3.97
N GLU A 207 3.61 -19.14 4.85
CA GLU A 207 5.04 -19.33 4.55
C GLU A 207 5.31 -20.27 3.36
N LYS A 208 4.36 -21.16 3.02
CA LYS A 208 4.47 -22.05 1.84
C LYS A 208 4.14 -21.35 0.53
N MET A 209 3.47 -20.19 0.58
CA MET A 209 3.02 -19.46 -0.60
C MET A 209 4.01 -18.38 -1.01
N PRO A 210 4.26 -18.17 -2.32
CA PRO A 210 3.63 -18.85 -3.46
C PRO A 210 4.43 -20.05 -4.00
N GLN A 211 5.43 -20.56 -3.26
CA GLN A 211 6.30 -21.65 -3.75
C GLN A 211 5.55 -22.96 -3.95
N GLU A 212 4.49 -23.22 -3.19
CA GLU A 212 3.59 -24.33 -3.46
C GLU A 212 2.85 -24.11 -4.79
N THR A 213 2.89 -25.14 -5.64
CA THR A 213 2.30 -25.10 -6.99
C THR A 213 1.39 -26.30 -7.27
N ASP A 214 1.41 -27.33 -6.41
CA ASP A 214 0.46 -28.43 -6.53
C ASP A 214 -0.95 -27.95 -6.15
N LYS A 215 -1.84 -27.93 -7.16
CA LYS A 215 -3.24 -27.52 -6.99
C LYS A 215 -3.98 -28.31 -5.93
N ALA A 216 -3.69 -29.60 -5.75
CA ALA A 216 -4.34 -30.41 -4.74
C ALA A 216 -3.89 -29.98 -3.33
N GLN A 217 -2.59 -29.77 -3.15
CA GLN A 217 -2.05 -29.28 -1.87
C GLN A 217 -2.52 -27.84 -1.56
N LEU A 218 -2.55 -26.96 -2.57
CA LEU A 218 -3.10 -25.60 -2.43
C LEU A 218 -4.57 -25.62 -2.00
N ARG A 219 -5.35 -26.57 -2.51
CA ARG A 219 -6.73 -26.78 -2.05
C ARG A 219 -6.76 -27.22 -0.59
N THR A 220 -5.94 -28.19 -0.20
CA THR A 220 -5.83 -28.64 1.21
C THR A 220 -5.50 -27.48 2.13
N TYR A 221 -4.52 -26.65 1.78
CA TYR A 221 -4.16 -25.46 2.56
C TYR A 221 -5.29 -24.42 2.63
N LEU A 222 -6.09 -24.26 1.56
CA LEU A 222 -7.27 -23.40 1.57
C LEU A 222 -8.35 -23.93 2.53
N GLU A 223 -8.55 -25.25 2.58
CA GLU A 223 -9.45 -25.90 3.53
C GLU A 223 -8.98 -25.69 4.98
N MET A 224 -7.67 -25.81 5.24
CA MET A 224 -7.08 -25.50 6.53
C MET A 224 -7.27 -24.02 6.90
N TYR A 225 -7.03 -23.08 5.98
CA TYR A 225 -7.25 -21.65 6.19
C TYR A 225 -8.68 -21.35 6.68
N VAL A 226 -9.69 -21.89 5.98
CA VAL A 226 -11.10 -21.68 6.36
C VAL A 226 -11.40 -22.24 7.74
N ALA A 227 -10.93 -23.45 8.04
CA ALA A 227 -11.16 -24.06 9.36
C ALA A 227 -10.45 -23.29 10.49
N LEU A 228 -9.22 -22.82 10.25
CA LEU A 228 -8.45 -22.03 11.21
C LEU A 228 -9.10 -20.68 11.48
N ARG A 229 -9.45 -19.91 10.45
CA ARG A 229 -10.09 -18.60 10.63
C ARG A 229 -11.44 -18.73 11.33
N GLU A 230 -12.20 -19.78 11.04
CA GLU A 230 -13.44 -20.03 11.77
C GLU A 230 -13.20 -20.35 13.25
N GLN A 231 -12.16 -21.11 13.57
CA GLN A 231 -11.78 -21.37 14.95
C GLN A 231 -11.29 -20.10 15.66
N GLU A 232 -10.50 -19.26 15.01
CA GLU A 232 -10.09 -17.96 15.56
C GLU A 232 -11.31 -17.08 15.87
N MET A 233 -12.29 -17.01 14.96
CA MET A 233 -13.53 -16.26 15.20
C MET A 233 -14.35 -16.79 16.39
N LYS A 234 -14.36 -18.12 16.61
CA LYS A 234 -15.02 -18.75 17.77
C LYS A 234 -14.29 -18.44 19.09
N LEU A 235 -12.98 -18.24 19.04
CA LEU A 235 -12.14 -17.97 20.20
C LEU A 235 -12.00 -16.48 20.54
N ASP A 236 -12.47 -15.60 19.64
CA ASP A 236 -12.42 -14.16 19.81
C ASP A 236 -13.19 -13.69 21.06
N PRO A 237 -12.50 -13.21 22.11
CA PRO A 237 -13.15 -12.72 23.32
C PRO A 237 -13.63 -11.26 23.20
N SER A 238 -13.29 -10.57 22.11
CA SER A 238 -13.60 -9.15 21.94
C SER A 238 -15.10 -8.95 21.70
N ARG A 239 -15.67 -7.92 22.34
CA ARG A 239 -17.08 -7.55 22.13
C ARG A 239 -17.39 -7.17 20.68
N GLY A 240 -16.39 -6.61 19.99
CA GLY A 240 -16.49 -6.17 18.61
C GLY A 240 -16.27 -7.28 17.58
N GLN A 241 -16.04 -8.54 17.99
CA GLN A 241 -15.70 -9.64 17.09
C GLN A 241 -14.57 -9.25 16.11
N LEU A 242 -13.48 -8.69 16.66
CA LEU A 242 -12.37 -8.12 15.90
C LEU A 242 -11.67 -9.15 14.98
N VAL A 243 -11.66 -10.44 15.29
CA VAL A 243 -11.18 -11.45 14.32
C VAL A 243 -12.07 -11.45 13.08
N LYS A 244 -13.40 -11.47 13.26
CA LYS A 244 -14.35 -11.49 12.15
C LYS A 244 -14.37 -10.19 11.36
N PHE A 245 -14.43 -9.05 12.07
CA PHE A 245 -14.72 -7.75 11.47
C PHE A 245 -13.49 -6.86 11.26
N MET A 246 -12.36 -7.17 11.87
CA MET A 246 -11.09 -6.50 11.59
C MET A 246 -10.14 -7.42 10.81
N ALA A 247 -9.79 -8.60 11.32
CA ALA A 247 -8.75 -9.42 10.66
C ALA A 247 -9.14 -9.83 9.23
N ASN A 248 -10.38 -10.30 9.01
CA ASN A 248 -10.83 -10.66 7.66
C ASN A 248 -10.82 -9.47 6.68
N ASN A 249 -11.18 -8.27 7.16
CA ASN A 249 -11.16 -7.05 6.33
C ASN A 249 -9.73 -6.54 6.09
N GLN A 250 -8.82 -6.72 7.06
CA GLN A 250 -7.40 -6.42 6.85
C GLN A 250 -6.76 -7.41 5.85
N GLU A 251 -7.11 -8.69 5.90
CA GLU A 251 -6.64 -9.66 4.90
C GLU A 251 -7.16 -9.36 3.50
N GLU A 252 -8.40 -8.90 3.38
CA GLU A 252 -8.94 -8.42 2.11
C GLU A 252 -8.18 -7.19 1.62
N ARG A 253 -8.07 -6.15 2.45
CA ARG A 253 -7.50 -4.89 2.03
C ARG A 253 -5.98 -4.93 1.84
N GLU A 254 -5.23 -5.32 2.87
CA GLU A 254 -3.76 -5.35 2.84
C GLU A 254 -3.24 -6.60 2.13
N GLY A 255 -3.92 -7.73 2.26
CA GLY A 255 -3.52 -8.97 1.62
C GLY A 255 -3.69 -8.95 0.10
N SER A 256 -4.71 -8.27 -0.44
CA SER A 256 -4.83 -8.09 -1.89
C SER A 256 -3.78 -7.13 -2.46
N ALA A 257 -3.44 -6.06 -1.73
CA ALA A 257 -2.33 -5.19 -2.10
C ALA A 257 -0.99 -5.95 -2.09
N GLN A 258 -0.72 -6.74 -1.04
CA GLN A 258 0.48 -7.57 -0.92
C GLN A 258 0.54 -8.67 -2.00
N TYR A 259 -0.60 -9.25 -2.39
CA TYR A 259 -0.70 -10.23 -3.48
C TYR A 259 -0.28 -9.61 -4.81
N VAL A 260 -0.81 -8.43 -5.14
CA VAL A 260 -0.48 -7.70 -6.38
C VAL A 260 0.98 -7.24 -6.37
N GLU A 261 1.45 -6.63 -5.28
CA GLU A 261 2.85 -6.24 -5.08
C GLU A 261 3.77 -7.42 -5.35
N TYR A 262 3.57 -8.53 -4.64
CA TYR A 262 4.49 -9.65 -4.73
C TYR A 262 4.53 -10.25 -6.13
N LEU A 263 3.37 -10.47 -6.76
CA LEU A 263 3.31 -11.10 -8.08
C LEU A 263 3.94 -10.22 -9.16
N VAL A 264 3.76 -8.90 -9.12
CA VAL A 264 4.41 -8.02 -10.08
C VAL A 264 5.92 -7.94 -9.82
N SER A 265 6.33 -7.81 -8.56
CA SER A 265 7.73 -7.75 -8.16
C SER A 265 8.48 -9.02 -8.54
N ALA A 266 7.87 -10.19 -8.36
CA ALA A 266 8.45 -11.48 -8.78
C ALA A 266 8.71 -11.57 -10.29
N ARG A 267 7.97 -10.81 -11.12
CA ARG A 267 8.11 -10.80 -12.58
C ARG A 267 9.09 -9.75 -13.10
N ILE A 268 9.21 -8.60 -12.40
CA ILE A 268 10.02 -7.47 -12.89
C ILE A 268 11.36 -7.31 -12.17
N LEU A 269 11.51 -7.81 -10.94
CA LEU A 269 12.70 -7.62 -10.12
C LEU A 269 13.55 -8.90 -10.07
N SER A 270 14.79 -8.79 -10.53
CA SER A 270 15.74 -9.91 -10.51
C SER A 270 16.05 -10.36 -9.08
N GLY A 271 15.96 -11.67 -8.82
CA GLY A 271 16.27 -12.27 -7.52
C GLY A 271 15.23 -12.02 -6.42
N TYR A 272 14.10 -11.35 -6.72
CA TYR A 272 13.08 -11.00 -5.74
C TYR A 272 12.57 -12.21 -4.95
N THR A 273 12.20 -13.29 -5.64
CA THR A 273 11.69 -14.52 -5.00
C THR A 273 12.74 -15.27 -4.19
N THR A 274 14.03 -15.05 -4.45
CA THR A 274 15.11 -15.61 -3.62
C THR A 274 15.24 -14.82 -2.31
N GLN A 275 15.08 -13.50 -2.37
CA GLN A 275 15.18 -12.61 -1.21
C GLN A 275 13.89 -12.61 -0.37
N ARG A 276 12.74 -12.77 -1.02
CA ARG A 276 11.40 -12.84 -0.44
C ARG A 276 10.70 -14.11 -0.95
N PRO A 277 11.00 -15.29 -0.39
CA PRO A 277 10.44 -16.56 -0.87
C PRO A 277 8.96 -16.73 -0.53
N SER A 278 8.42 -15.93 0.39
CA SER A 278 7.03 -15.98 0.83
C SER A 278 6.37 -14.60 0.81
N PHE A 279 5.03 -14.58 0.77
CA PHE A 279 4.23 -13.38 1.04
C PHE A 279 4.40 -12.84 2.47
N THR A 280 4.85 -13.67 3.42
CA THR A 280 5.05 -13.24 4.81
C THR A 280 6.48 -12.79 5.07
N ASN A 281 6.63 -11.76 5.91
CA ASN A 281 7.92 -11.21 6.34
C ASN A 281 8.07 -11.13 7.87
N ILE A 282 7.17 -11.77 8.63
CA ILE A 282 7.24 -11.77 10.09
C ILE A 282 8.38 -12.66 10.57
N ASN A 283 9.42 -12.06 11.14
CA ASN A 283 10.48 -12.78 11.81
C ASN A 283 10.17 -12.94 13.31
N LEU A 284 9.60 -14.09 13.68
CA LEU A 284 9.21 -14.39 15.06
C LEU A 284 10.38 -14.29 16.06
N ALA A 285 11.60 -14.59 15.62
CA ALA A 285 12.80 -14.54 16.45
C ALA A 285 13.22 -13.10 16.82
N GLN A 286 12.68 -12.09 16.12
CA GLN A 286 12.93 -10.67 16.38
C GLN A 286 11.86 -10.03 17.30
N LEU A 287 10.89 -10.82 17.77
CA LEU A 287 9.85 -10.37 18.69
C LEU A 287 10.31 -10.61 20.14
N PHE A 288 10.64 -9.51 20.83
CA PHE A 288 11.24 -9.50 22.16
C PHE A 288 10.39 -8.80 23.23
N PHE A 289 9.34 -8.06 22.86
CA PHE A 289 8.47 -7.37 23.82
C PHE A 289 7.03 -7.16 23.29
N GLN A 290 6.08 -6.91 24.21
CA GLN A 290 4.65 -6.82 23.95
C GLN A 290 4.28 -5.99 22.70
N PRO A 291 4.69 -4.71 22.55
CA PRO A 291 4.38 -3.91 21.36
C PRO A 291 4.72 -4.58 20.03
N GLN A 292 5.83 -5.32 19.93
CA GLN A 292 6.21 -6.00 18.69
C GLN A 292 5.27 -7.16 18.37
N VAL A 293 4.95 -7.97 19.37
CA VAL A 293 4.00 -9.08 19.22
C VAL A 293 2.61 -8.53 18.88
N LYS A 294 2.18 -7.48 19.56
CA LYS A 294 0.91 -6.81 19.27
C LYS A 294 0.87 -6.30 17.83
N GLN A 295 1.91 -5.58 17.38
CA GLN A 295 2.00 -5.10 16.01
C GLN A 295 2.00 -6.25 14.99
N ALA A 296 2.76 -7.31 15.26
CA ALA A 296 2.84 -8.47 14.39
C ALA A 296 1.48 -9.16 14.20
N PHE A 297 0.75 -9.41 15.30
CA PHE A 297 -0.46 -10.25 15.31
C PHE A 297 -1.79 -9.48 15.33
N SER A 298 -1.76 -8.14 15.42
CA SER A 298 -2.96 -7.30 15.22
C SER A 298 -2.95 -6.55 13.89
N PHE A 299 -1.83 -6.52 13.17
CA PHE A 299 -1.73 -5.80 11.90
C PHE A 299 -0.88 -6.51 10.84
N ASN A 300 0.41 -6.76 11.09
CA ASN A 300 1.33 -7.17 10.02
C ASN A 300 0.99 -8.55 9.42
N ILE A 301 0.47 -9.48 10.23
CA ILE A 301 0.19 -10.85 9.79
C ILE A 301 -0.82 -10.91 8.63
N TRP A 302 -1.75 -9.94 8.56
CA TRP A 302 -2.83 -9.93 7.57
C TRP A 302 -2.35 -9.72 6.14
N TYR A 303 -1.19 -9.08 5.94
CA TYR A 303 -0.57 -8.88 4.63
C TYR A 303 -0.25 -10.25 4.00
N GLY A 304 0.56 -11.04 4.70
CA GLY A 304 1.02 -12.33 4.20
C GLY A 304 -0.09 -13.38 4.14
N THR A 305 -0.95 -13.44 5.17
CA THR A 305 -2.02 -14.45 5.22
C THR A 305 -3.14 -14.17 4.23
N GLY A 306 -3.53 -12.90 4.05
CA GLY A 306 -4.49 -12.51 3.02
C GLY A 306 -3.98 -12.76 1.61
N ALA A 307 -2.72 -12.40 1.31
CA ALA A 307 -2.10 -12.69 0.01
C ALA A 307 -2.01 -14.19 -0.27
N ALA A 308 -1.65 -15.00 0.73
CA ALA A 308 -1.62 -16.45 0.63
C ALA A 308 -3.01 -17.04 0.33
N ALA A 309 -4.06 -16.58 1.00
CA ALA A 309 -5.43 -17.03 0.77
C ALA A 309 -5.92 -16.67 -0.65
N LEU A 310 -5.62 -15.47 -1.14
CA LEU A 310 -5.92 -15.06 -2.52
C LEU A 310 -5.16 -15.91 -3.55
N TYR A 311 -3.87 -16.19 -3.32
CA TYR A 311 -3.08 -17.07 -4.18
C TYR A 311 -3.66 -18.48 -4.25
N MET A 312 -4.03 -19.05 -3.09
CA MET A 312 -4.69 -20.35 -3.04
C MET A 312 -6.01 -20.32 -3.82
N LEU A 313 -6.87 -19.33 -3.64
CA LEU A 313 -8.13 -19.20 -4.40
C LEU A 313 -7.90 -19.07 -5.91
N ALA A 314 -7.00 -18.17 -6.32
CA ALA A 314 -6.67 -17.96 -7.73
C ALA A 314 -6.13 -19.25 -8.39
N SER A 315 -5.32 -20.04 -7.66
CA SER A 315 -4.80 -21.32 -8.17
C SER A 315 -5.89 -22.35 -8.49
N GLN A 316 -7.04 -22.21 -7.82
CA GLN A 316 -8.23 -23.04 -8.02
C GLN A 316 -9.16 -22.50 -9.12
N GLY A 317 -8.79 -21.40 -9.79
CA GLY A 317 -9.60 -20.76 -10.82
C GLY A 317 -10.78 -19.97 -10.27
N VAL A 318 -10.76 -19.60 -8.99
CA VAL A 318 -11.76 -18.72 -8.40
C VAL A 318 -11.56 -17.31 -8.95
N ASP A 319 -12.65 -16.69 -9.42
CA ASP A 319 -12.67 -15.26 -9.76
C ASP A 319 -12.61 -14.43 -8.48
N ILE A 320 -11.40 -14.23 -7.97
CA ILE A 320 -11.14 -13.49 -6.73
C ILE A 320 -11.46 -12.01 -6.90
N GLU A 321 -11.22 -11.45 -8.09
CA GLU A 321 -11.39 -10.02 -8.36
C GLU A 321 -12.87 -9.65 -8.26
N THR A 322 -13.75 -10.32 -9.01
CA THR A 322 -15.17 -9.99 -8.98
C THR A 322 -15.77 -10.24 -7.60
N GLN A 323 -15.28 -11.22 -6.85
CA GLN A 323 -15.85 -11.57 -5.55
C GLN A 323 -15.35 -10.69 -4.41
N VAL A 324 -14.06 -10.37 -4.34
CA VAL A 324 -13.49 -9.57 -3.24
C VAL A 324 -13.79 -8.08 -3.43
N GLN A 325 -14.04 -7.62 -4.67
CA GLN A 325 -14.50 -6.25 -4.92
C GLN A 325 -15.96 -6.01 -4.51
N THR A 326 -16.68 -7.07 -4.13
CA THR A 326 -18.06 -6.95 -3.58
C THR A 326 -18.01 -6.81 -2.07
N ASP A 327 -19.14 -7.00 -1.39
CA ASP A 327 -19.25 -6.91 0.07
C ASP A 327 -18.61 -8.09 0.83
N LYS A 328 -17.75 -8.89 0.17
CA LYS A 328 -17.16 -10.11 0.73
C LYS A 328 -15.68 -9.95 1.00
N ASN A 329 -15.25 -10.44 2.16
CA ASN A 329 -13.83 -10.61 2.46
C ASN A 329 -13.28 -11.96 1.93
N VAL A 330 -11.95 -12.11 1.96
CA VAL A 330 -11.24 -13.29 1.42
C VAL A 330 -11.68 -14.60 2.08
N TYR A 331 -11.91 -14.58 3.40
CA TYR A 331 -12.43 -15.74 4.14
C TYR A 331 -13.82 -16.14 3.63
N GLU A 332 -14.74 -15.18 3.44
CA GLU A 332 -16.09 -15.47 2.97
C GLU A 332 -16.10 -16.07 1.57
N VAL A 333 -15.23 -15.57 0.68
CA VAL A 333 -15.04 -16.14 -0.67
C VAL A 333 -14.54 -17.58 -0.57
N ALA A 334 -13.53 -17.85 0.27
CA ALA A 334 -12.99 -19.19 0.46
C ALA A 334 -14.00 -20.16 1.09
N ALA A 335 -14.71 -19.72 2.13
CA ALA A 335 -15.72 -20.51 2.80
C ALA A 335 -16.87 -20.87 1.86
N ALA A 336 -17.33 -19.92 1.04
CA ALA A 336 -18.37 -20.15 0.04
C ALA A 336 -17.90 -21.10 -1.08
N TYR A 337 -16.67 -20.95 -1.56
CA TYR A 337 -16.10 -21.81 -2.60
C TYR A 337 -15.95 -23.26 -2.13
N LEU A 338 -15.45 -23.47 -0.91
CA LEU A 338 -15.22 -24.81 -0.38
C LEU A 338 -16.49 -25.48 0.17
N ASN A 339 -17.42 -24.70 0.71
CA ASN A 339 -18.71 -25.16 1.25
C ASN A 339 -18.58 -26.40 2.16
N MET A 340 -17.59 -26.38 3.07
CA MET A 340 -17.28 -27.52 3.93
C MET A 340 -18.32 -27.70 5.05
N ALA A 341 -18.67 -28.95 5.33
CA ALA A 341 -19.44 -29.30 6.53
C ALA A 341 -18.59 -29.14 7.81
N GLU A 342 -19.23 -28.92 8.97
CA GLU A 342 -18.53 -28.78 10.27
C GLU A 342 -17.62 -29.96 10.62
N THR A 343 -18.04 -31.19 10.26
CA THR A 343 -17.21 -32.38 10.44
C THR A 343 -15.95 -32.34 9.59
N GLN A 344 -16.04 -31.86 8.34
CA GLN A 344 -14.89 -31.68 7.48
C GLN A 344 -13.95 -30.60 8.03
N LYS A 345 -14.49 -29.45 8.47
CA LYS A 345 -13.71 -28.38 9.11
C LYS A 345 -12.90 -28.89 10.30
N SER A 346 -13.53 -29.71 11.14
CA SER A 346 -12.87 -30.32 12.30
C SER A 346 -11.75 -31.29 11.88
N THR A 347 -11.99 -32.11 10.85
CA THR A 347 -10.95 -33.02 10.32
C THR A 347 -9.76 -32.27 9.73
N VAL A 348 -9.97 -31.25 8.90
CA VAL A 348 -8.88 -30.49 8.28
C VAL A 348 -8.12 -29.64 9.31
N LEU A 349 -8.80 -29.18 10.37
CA LEU A 349 -8.14 -28.49 11.49
C LEU A 349 -7.16 -29.41 12.22
N GLU A 350 -7.57 -30.64 12.53
CA GLU A 350 -6.67 -31.62 13.14
C GLU A 350 -5.54 -32.05 12.19
N GLN A 351 -5.83 -32.14 10.89
CA GLN A 351 -4.79 -32.36 9.88
C GLN A 351 -3.75 -31.24 9.89
N ALA A 352 -4.16 -29.97 9.91
CA ALA A 352 -3.25 -28.83 9.97
C ALA A 352 -2.36 -28.89 11.22
N LYS A 353 -2.93 -29.22 12.38
CA LYS A 353 -2.18 -29.37 13.64
C LYS A 353 -1.11 -30.46 13.53
N VAL A 354 -1.40 -31.58 12.88
CA VAL A 354 -0.42 -32.66 12.67
C VAL A 354 0.65 -32.24 11.67
N GLU A 355 0.27 -31.67 10.54
CA GLU A 355 1.18 -31.34 9.43
C GLU A 355 2.23 -30.30 9.82
N PHE A 356 1.87 -29.32 10.64
CA PHE A 356 2.74 -28.18 10.99
C PHE A 356 3.30 -28.24 12.41
N ASP A 357 3.30 -29.41 13.05
CA ASP A 357 3.81 -29.62 14.41
C ASP A 357 3.18 -28.65 15.42
N TRP A 358 1.91 -28.90 15.73
CA TRP A 358 1.13 -28.09 16.67
C TRP A 358 1.80 -27.92 18.04
N ALA A 359 2.54 -28.92 18.52
CA ALA A 359 3.23 -28.82 19.80
C ALA A 359 4.33 -27.75 19.76
N SER A 360 5.09 -27.68 18.67
CA SER A 360 6.08 -26.63 18.44
C SER A 360 5.42 -25.25 18.32
N ILE A 361 4.29 -25.16 17.58
CA ILE A 361 3.52 -23.92 17.45
C ILE A 361 3.00 -23.43 18.81
N GLN A 362 2.44 -24.30 19.64
CA GLN A 362 1.96 -23.95 20.98
C GLN A 362 3.10 -23.48 21.89
N LYS A 363 4.29 -24.07 21.77
CA LYS A 363 5.47 -23.63 22.51
C LYS A 363 5.87 -22.20 22.11
N GLU A 364 5.86 -21.91 20.81
CA GLU A 364 6.16 -20.56 20.31
C GLU A 364 5.07 -19.55 20.69
N ALA A 365 3.79 -19.92 20.60
CA ALA A 365 2.68 -19.11 21.09
C ALA A 365 2.82 -18.78 22.58
N SER A 366 3.23 -19.76 23.39
CA SER A 366 3.50 -19.57 24.83
C SER A 366 4.65 -18.59 25.07
N ARG A 367 5.73 -18.69 24.27
CA ARG A 367 6.87 -17.75 24.34
C ARG A 367 6.42 -16.33 24.03
N LEU A 368 5.68 -16.13 22.94
CA LEU A 368 5.18 -14.82 22.52
C LEU A 368 4.16 -14.25 23.51
N TRP A 369 3.29 -15.10 24.05
CA TRP A 369 2.32 -14.73 25.08
C TRP A 369 3.00 -14.27 26.37
N ALA A 370 4.10 -14.90 26.77
CA ALA A 370 4.86 -14.50 27.94
C ALA A 370 5.55 -13.12 27.80
N LEU A 371 5.56 -12.55 26.59
CA LEU A 371 6.04 -11.17 26.34
C LEU A 371 4.93 -10.12 26.48
N GLN A 372 3.66 -10.53 26.62
CA GLN A 372 2.49 -9.64 26.70
C GLN A 372 2.33 -8.94 28.04
#